data_AF-A0A9X1HKR3-F1
#
_entry.id   AF-A0A9X1HKR3-F1
#
_cell.length_a   1.000
_cell.length_b   1.000
_cell.length_c   1.000
_cell.angle_alpha   90.00
_cell.angle_beta   90.00
_cell.angle_gamma   90.00
#
_symmetry.space_group_name_H-M   'P 1'
#
loop_
_entity.id
_entity.type
_entity.pdbx_description
1 polymer ?
#
loop_
_entity_poly.entity_id
_entity_poly.type
_entity_poly.pdbx_seq_one_letter_code
_entity_poly.pdbx_strand_id
1 'polypeptide(L)' 'MKRFITISLMLLVIGSLTAGEAFAQKKRAQTSMKFLSTSMFAKSSGMGEAVTAMEGNSSSLFSNPASMAWQQSTICKQ' A
#
# COMPACT_ATOMS: atom_id res chain seq x y z
N MET A 1 -10.32 46.79 -23.09
CA MET A 1 -10.00 46.66 -21.65
C MET A 1 -11.05 45.86 -20.89
N LYS A 2 -12.35 46.23 -20.92
CA LYS A 2 -13.43 45.51 -20.22
C LYS A 2 -13.53 44.00 -20.54
N ARG A 3 -13.34 43.62 -21.81
CA ARG A 3 -13.33 42.21 -22.26
C ARG A 3 -12.16 41.39 -21.69
N PHE A 4 -10.99 42.00 -21.56
CA PHE A 4 -9.83 41.34 -20.95
C PHE A 4 -10.02 41.18 -19.44
N ILE A 5 -10.64 42.17 -18.78
CA ILE A 5 -10.99 42.10 -17.35
C ILE A 5 -12.00 40.98 -17.10
N THR A 6 -13.04 40.87 -17.92
CA THR A 6 -14.04 39.79 -17.77
C THR A 6 -13.44 38.40 -18.00
N ILE A 7 -12.53 38.24 -18.97
CA ILE A 7 -11.86 36.96 -19.22
C ILE A 7 -10.94 36.59 -18.04
N SER A 8 -10.18 37.55 -17.52
CA SER A 8 -9.32 37.35 -16.36
C SER A 8 -10.12 36.99 -15.10
N LEU A 9 -11.28 37.61 -14.89
CA LEU A 9 -12.16 37.33 -13.75
C LEU A 9 -12.77 35.93 -13.86
N MET A 10 -13.17 35.52 -15.06
CA MET A 10 -13.72 34.18 -15.28
C MET A 10 -12.68 33.08 -15.02
N LEU A 11 -11.43 33.29 -15.46
CA LEU A 11 -10.30 32.38 -15.19
C LEU A 11 -10.00 32.26 -13.68
N LEU A 12 -10.05 33.37 -12.94
CA LEU A 12 -9.85 33.38 -11.49
C LEU A 12 -10.93 32.56 -10.76
N VAL A 13 -12.19 32.73 -11.16
CA VAL A 13 -13.31 31.98 -10.58
C VAL A 13 -13.16 30.49 -10.85
N ILE A 14 -12.89 30.09 -12.09
CA ILE A 14 -12.73 28.67 -12.47
C ILE A 14 -11.58 28.01 -11.68
N GLY A 15 -10.43 28.68 -11.58
CA GLY A 15 -9.29 28.15 -10.82
C GLY A 15 -9.56 28.00 -9.32
N SER A 16 -10.43 28.83 -8.74
CA SER A 16 -10.80 28.77 -7.32
C SER A 16 -11.73 27.61 -7.00
N LEU A 17 -12.63 27.24 -7.92
CA LEU A 17 -13.53 26.08 -7.72
C LEU A 17 -12.80 24.73 -7.76
N THR A 18 -11.66 24.63 -8.46
CA THR A 18 -10.91 23.37 -8.61
C THR A 18 -9.84 23.14 -7.53
N ALA A 19 -9.60 24.09 -6.64
CA ALA A 19 -8.50 24.04 -5.67
C ALA A 19 -8.79 23.18 -4.41
N GLY A 20 -10.05 22.82 -4.15
CA GLY A 20 -10.46 22.15 -2.91
C GLY A 20 -9.89 20.74 -2.71
N GLU A 21 -9.64 20.01 -3.79
CA GLU A 21 -9.20 18.60 -3.74
C GLU A 21 -7.67 18.45 -3.65
N ALA A 22 -6.91 19.51 -3.91
CA ALA A 22 -5.44 19.45 -4.00
C ALA A 22 -4.73 19.36 -2.63
N PHE A 23 -5.39 19.80 -1.55
CA PHE A 23 -4.80 19.90 -0.20
C PHE A 23 -5.33 18.87 0.81
N ALA A 24 -6.18 17.93 0.38
CA ALA A 24 -6.60 16.82 1.21
C ALA A 24 -5.42 15.84 1.38
N GLN A 25 -4.61 16.04 2.42
CA GLN A 25 -3.62 15.05 2.84
C GLN A 25 -4.35 13.75 3.16
N LYS A 26 -4.33 12.80 2.22
CA LYS A 26 -4.86 11.45 2.41
C LYS A 26 -4.09 10.83 3.58
N LYS A 27 -4.71 10.84 4.77
CA LYS A 27 -4.15 10.23 5.99
C LYS A 27 -4.00 8.73 5.70
N ARG A 28 -2.82 8.33 5.27
CA ARG A 28 -2.46 6.91 5.18
C ARG A 28 -2.31 6.41 6.60
N ALA A 29 -2.78 5.19 6.86
CA ALA A 29 -2.60 4.55 8.14
C ALA A 29 -1.11 4.55 8.49
N GLN A 30 -0.74 5.32 9.52
CA GLN A 30 0.61 5.35 10.04
C GLN A 30 0.72 4.26 11.08
N THR A 31 1.44 3.20 10.74
CA THR A 31 1.74 2.11 11.66
C THR A 31 3.13 2.32 12.24
N SER A 32 3.29 2.19 13.56
CA SER A 32 4.61 2.27 14.21
C SER A 32 5.51 1.09 13.83
N MET A 33 4.93 -0.03 13.40
CA MET A 33 5.63 -1.28 13.06
C MET A 33 5.67 -1.54 11.55
N LYS A 34 6.07 -0.54 10.75
CA LYS A 34 6.15 -0.67 9.28
C LYS A 34 7.12 -1.75 8.79
N PHE A 35 8.10 -2.14 9.62
CA PHE A 35 9.03 -3.22 9.32
C PHE A 35 8.33 -4.57 9.10
N LEU A 36 7.14 -4.76 9.69
CA LEU A 36 6.37 -6.00 9.53
C LEU A 36 5.80 -6.15 8.11
N SER A 37 5.65 -5.04 7.38
CA SER A 37 5.20 -5.02 5.99
C SER A 37 6.36 -5.09 4.99
N THR A 38 7.60 -5.18 5.46
CA THR A 38 8.77 -5.26 4.59
C THR A 38 9.17 -6.71 4.34
N SER A 39 9.66 -6.97 3.13
CA SER A 39 10.09 -8.29 2.70
C SER A 39 11.32 -8.77 3.48
N MET A 40 11.19 -9.84 4.26
CA MET A 40 12.34 -10.45 4.95
C MET A 40 13.13 -11.45 4.07
N PHE A 41 12.52 -11.94 2.98
CA PHE A 41 13.10 -12.98 2.13
C PHE A 41 13.11 -12.57 0.66
N ALA A 42 14.21 -12.85 -0.06
CA ALA A 42 14.38 -12.48 -1.46
C ALA A 42 13.29 -13.04 -2.39
N LYS A 43 12.83 -14.27 -2.12
CA LYS A 43 11.73 -14.90 -2.89
C LYS A 43 10.39 -14.16 -2.71
N SER A 44 10.12 -13.66 -1.51
CA SER A 44 8.92 -12.86 -1.22
C SER A 44 9.02 -11.51 -1.93
N SER A 45 10.21 -10.90 -1.87
CA SER A 45 10.49 -9.59 -2.45
C SER A 45 10.35 -9.61 -3.98
N GLY A 46 10.89 -10.63 -4.64
CA GLY A 46 10.76 -10.83 -6.08
C GLY A 46 9.32 -11.11 -6.54
N MET A 47 8.47 -11.60 -5.64
CA MET A 47 7.03 -11.82 -5.88
C MET A 47 6.16 -10.62 -5.44
N GLY A 48 6.78 -9.50 -5.05
CA GLY A 48 6.05 -8.31 -4.59
C GLY A 48 5.26 -8.56 -3.30
N GLU A 49 5.78 -9.41 -2.41
CA GLU A 49 5.14 -9.85 -1.15
C GLU A 49 3.80 -10.58 -1.32
N ALA A 50 3.46 -11.03 -2.54
CA ALA A 50 2.24 -11.78 -2.82
C ALA A 50 2.40 -13.29 -2.57
N VAL A 51 2.90 -13.67 -1.39
CA VAL A 51 3.18 -15.08 -1.04
C VAL A 51 2.13 -15.71 -0.12
N THR A 52 0.98 -15.06 0.08
CA THR A 52 -0.12 -15.51 0.95
C THR A 52 -0.67 -16.88 0.58
N ALA A 53 -0.72 -17.24 -0.70
CA ALA A 53 -1.20 -18.56 -1.15
C ALA A 53 -0.09 -19.62 -1.21
N MET A 54 1.17 -19.23 -1.06
CA MET A 54 2.29 -20.16 -1.12
C MET A 54 2.56 -20.77 0.24
N GLU A 55 2.79 -22.08 0.23
CA GLU A 55 3.24 -22.81 1.41
C GLU A 55 4.73 -22.52 1.65
N GLY A 56 5.00 -21.61 2.57
CA GLY A 56 6.33 -21.40 3.14
C GLY A 56 6.57 -22.28 4.36
N ASN A 57 7.83 -22.34 4.81
CA ASN A 57 8.19 -22.89 6.12
C ASN A 57 8.05 -21.78 7.19
N SER A 58 9.09 -21.49 7.97
CA SER A 58 9.12 -20.36 8.92
C SER A 58 8.75 -18.99 8.32
N SER A 59 8.86 -18.80 7.00
CA SER A 59 8.42 -17.57 6.32
C SER A 59 6.90 -17.36 6.30
N SER A 60 6.10 -18.43 6.47
CA SER A 60 4.64 -18.36 6.54
C SER A 60 4.14 -17.63 7.78
N LEU A 61 4.95 -17.52 8.83
CA LEU A 61 4.62 -16.82 10.07
C LEU A 61 4.24 -15.34 9.84
N PHE A 62 4.85 -14.69 8.85
CA PHE A 62 4.62 -13.28 8.50
C PHE A 62 3.69 -13.06 7.31
N SER A 63 3.46 -14.10 6.49
CA SER A 63 2.73 -13.98 5.23
C SER A 63 1.40 -14.74 5.23
N ASN A 64 1.35 -15.94 5.80
CA ASN A 64 0.14 -16.73 5.99
C ASN A 64 0.33 -17.79 7.11
N PRO A 65 0.06 -17.45 8.39
CA PRO A 65 0.28 -18.39 9.48
C PRO A 65 -0.63 -19.63 9.41
N ALA A 66 -1.76 -19.58 8.70
CA ALA A 66 -2.63 -20.75 8.52
C ALA A 66 -1.96 -21.84 7.67
N SER A 67 -1.11 -21.45 6.71
CA SER A 67 -0.33 -22.39 5.90
C SER A 67 0.66 -23.22 6.74
N MET A 68 1.02 -22.78 7.95
CA MET A 68 1.90 -23.55 8.83
C MET A 68 1.29 -24.90 9.25
N ALA A 69 -0.04 -25.02 9.26
CA ALA A 69 -0.72 -26.28 9.58
C ALA A 69 -0.47 -27.38 8.54
N TRP A 70 -0.09 -27.01 7.31
CA TRP A 70 0.17 -27.96 6.22
C TRP A 70 1.65 -28.24 5.99
N GLN A 71 2.54 -27.64 6.80
CA GLN A 71 3.98 -27.88 6.69
C GLN A 71 4.32 -29.34 7.05
N GLN A 72 4.84 -30.08 6.07
CA GLN A 72 5.16 -31.51 6.25
C GLN A 72 6.39 -31.81 7.12
N SER A 73 7.18 -30.81 7.53
CA SER A 73 8.48 -31.02 8.15
C SER A 73 8.68 -30.14 9.39
N THR A 74 8.29 -30.63 10.58
CA THR A 74 9.13 -30.55 11.80
C THR A 74 8.61 -31.33 13.02
N ILE A 75 7.37 -31.86 13.04
CA ILE A 75 6.82 -32.43 14.30
C ILE A 75 6.42 -33.92 14.23
N CYS A 76 5.98 -34.48 13.09
CA CYS A 76 5.46 -35.87 13.03
C CYS A 76 5.84 -36.66 11.76
N LYS A 77 7.08 -36.55 11.27
CA LYS A 77 7.66 -37.53 10.33
C LYS A 77 9.04 -37.95 10.81
N GLN A 78 9.06 -38.90 11.74
CA GLN A 78 10.12 -39.90 11.86
C GLN A 78 9.64 -41.17 11.16
#